data_AF-A0AA39F9Z1-F1
#
_entry.id   AF-A0AA39F9Z1-F1
#
_cell.length_a   1.000
_cell.length_b   1.000
_cell.length_c   1.000
_cell.angle_alpha   90.00
_cell.angle_beta   90.00
_cell.angle_gamma   90.00
#
_symmetry.space_group_name_H-M   'P 1'
#
loop_
_entity.id
_entity.type
_entity.pdbx_description
1 polymer ?
#
loop_
_entity_poly.entity_id
_entity_poly.type
_entity_poly.pdbx_seq_one_letter_code
_entity_poly.pdbx_strand_id
1 'polypeptide(L)' 'MFFNREDILWFKSVKLHTKYGRRGHIREPLGTHGHMKCVIDGQLKSQDTIFMNLYKRALPKWTYELYLLTPE' A
#
# COMPACT_ATOMS: atom_id res chain seq x y z
N MET A 1 -1.19 -9.95 2.18
CA MET A 1 -0.81 -8.56 1.87
C MET A 1 0.66 -8.51 1.46
N PHE A 2 1.55 -9.11 2.23
CA PHE A 2 2.97 -9.29 1.85
C PHE A 2 3.28 -10.78 1.61
N PHE A 3 4.45 -11.06 1.04
CA PHE A 3 5.00 -12.41 0.91
C PHE A 3 6.22 -12.64 1.82
N ASN A 4 7.03 -11.59 2.06
CA ASN A 4 8.22 -11.69 2.89
C ASN A 4 8.05 -10.97 4.24
N ARG A 5 8.81 -11.43 5.24
CA ARG A 5 8.87 -10.80 6.58
C ARG A 5 9.46 -9.40 6.53
N GLU A 6 10.46 -9.18 5.69
CA GLU A 6 11.19 -7.91 5.59
C GLU A 6 10.31 -6.77 5.09
N ASP A 7 9.43 -7.06 4.12
CA ASP A 7 8.46 -6.09 3.60
C ASP A 7 7.55 -5.56 4.71
N ILE A 8 7.10 -6.43 5.61
CA ILE A 8 6.24 -6.03 6.75
C ILE A 8 6.97 -5.07 7.68
N LEU A 9 8.26 -5.33 7.94
CA LEU A 9 9.08 -4.48 8.81
C LEU A 9 9.34 -3.12 8.16
N TRP A 10 9.61 -3.11 6.86
CA TRP A 10 9.79 -1.89 6.09
C TRP A 10 8.54 -1.00 6.10
N PHE A 11 7.37 -1.59 5.87
CA PHE A 11 6.10 -0.86 5.82
C PHE A 11 5.38 -0.74 7.17
N LYS A 12 6.04 -1.07 8.29
CA LYS A 12 5.42 -1.09 9.63
C LYS A 12 4.88 0.28 10.07
N SER A 13 5.52 1.36 9.66
CA SER A 13 5.12 2.73 10.00
C SER A 13 3.89 3.24 9.24
N VAL A 14 3.47 2.54 8.18
CA VAL A 14 2.33 2.94 7.35
C VAL A 14 1.02 2.58 8.04
N LYS A 15 0.07 3.52 8.03
CA LYS A 15 -1.27 3.32 8.58
C LYS A 15 -2.09 2.39 7.68
N LEU A 16 -2.83 1.50 8.32
CA LEU A 16 -3.77 0.58 7.67
C LEU A 16 -5.18 1.16 7.71
N HIS A 17 -5.93 0.87 6.65
CA HIS A 17 -7.35 1.19 6.51
C HIS A 17 -8.12 -0.07 6.18
N THR A 18 -9.42 -0.07 6.43
CA THR A 18 -10.31 -1.19 6.07
C THR A 18 -11.43 -0.71 5.17
N LYS A 19 -12.11 -1.63 4.48
CA LYS A 19 -13.22 -1.30 3.58
C LYS A 19 -14.34 -0.58 4.31
N TYR A 20 -14.62 -0.99 5.55
CA TYR A 20 -15.68 -0.41 6.38
C TYR A 20 -15.20 0.72 7.30
N GLY A 21 -14.09 1.39 6.96
CA GLY A 21 -13.69 2.66 7.57
C GLY A 21 -12.91 2.58 8.88
N ARG A 22 -12.60 1.36 9.37
CA ARG A 22 -11.69 1.17 10.52
C ARG A 22 -10.25 1.51 10.17
N ARG A 23 -9.50 1.94 11.18
CA ARG A 23 -8.09 2.32 11.06
C ARG A 23 -7.22 1.45 11.98
N GLY A 24 -5.99 1.21 11.56
CA GLY A 24 -5.05 0.40 12.33
C GLY A 24 -3.60 0.60 11.92
N HIS A 25 -2.72 -0.21 12.52
CA HIS A 25 -1.30 -0.26 12.19
C HIS A 25 -0.75 -1.68 12.41
N ILE A 26 0.41 -1.95 11.84
CA ILE A 26 1.10 -3.24 11.98
C ILE A 26 1.83 -3.28 13.33
N ARG A 27 1.60 -4.33 14.13
CA ARG A 27 2.28 -4.54 15.40
C ARG A 27 3.55 -5.36 15.22
N GLU A 28 3.45 -6.52 14.58
CA GLU A 28 4.56 -7.45 14.39
C GLU A 28 4.32 -8.39 13.18
N PRO A 29 5.38 -8.79 12.45
CA PRO A 29 5.31 -9.85 11.46
C PRO A 29 5.21 -11.24 12.12
N LEU A 30 4.42 -12.12 11.51
CA LEU A 30 4.18 -13.50 11.94
C LEU A 30 4.81 -14.49 10.94
N GLY A 31 5.67 -15.38 11.42
CA GLY A 31 6.34 -16.38 10.59
C GLY A 31 7.21 -15.77 9.47
N THR A 32 7.32 -16.53 8.37
CA THR A 32 8.16 -16.21 7.20
C THR A 32 7.36 -15.74 5.98
N HIS A 33 6.10 -16.16 5.84
CA HIS A 33 5.27 -16.00 4.62
C HIS A 33 4.45 -14.70 4.55
N GLY A 34 4.97 -13.59 5.08
CA GLY A 34 4.31 -12.29 4.91
C GLY A 34 2.98 -12.13 5.65
N HIS A 35 2.72 -12.98 6.66
CA HIS A 35 1.63 -12.79 7.61
C HIS A 35 2.01 -11.73 8.65
N MET A 36 1.02 -10.98 9.12
CA MET A 36 1.24 -9.88 10.06
C MET A 36 0.13 -9.81 11.09
N LYS A 37 0.49 -9.39 12.29
CA LYS A 37 -0.45 -9.01 13.34
C LYS A 37 -0.65 -7.51 13.29
N CYS A 38 -1.91 -7.09 13.21
CA CYS A 38 -2.29 -5.69 13.21
C CYS A 38 -3.14 -5.35 14.43
N VAL A 39 -3.12 -4.09 14.83
CA VAL A 39 -4.01 -3.52 15.84
C VAL A 39 -4.93 -2.55 15.12
N ILE A 40 -6.24 -2.76 15.30
CA ILE A 40 -7.30 -1.98 14.68
C ILE A 40 -8.15 -1.38 15.81
N ASP A 41 -8.70 -0.19 15.57
CA ASP A 41 -9.54 0.56 16.53
C ASP A 41 -10.77 -0.20 17.08
N GLY A 42 -11.20 -1.30 16.44
CA GLY A 42 -12.23 -2.19 16.97
C GLY A 42 -12.32 -3.50 16.22
N GLN A 43 -13.37 -4.26 16.53
CA GLN A 43 -13.54 -5.61 15.99
C GLN A 43 -13.77 -5.59 14.47
N LEU A 44 -12.94 -6.38 13.78
CA LEU A 44 -13.04 -6.58 12.34
C LEU A 44 -14.12 -7.61 12.01
N LYS A 45 -14.89 -7.38 10.94
CA LYS A 45 -15.78 -8.40 10.38
C LYS A 45 -14.98 -9.33 9.45
N SER A 46 -15.33 -10.61 9.38
CA SER A 46 -14.62 -11.56 8.51
C SER A 46 -14.70 -11.22 7.02
N GLN A 47 -15.74 -10.50 6.60
CA GLN A 47 -15.92 -10.00 5.23
C GLN A 47 -15.15 -8.69 4.94
N ASP A 48 -14.43 -8.14 5.93
CA ASP A 48 -13.67 -6.91 5.75
C ASP A 48 -12.34 -7.19 5.05
N THR A 49 -11.79 -6.15 4.43
CA THR A 49 -10.53 -6.19 3.71
C THR A 49 -9.65 -5.05 4.18
N ILE A 50 -8.39 -5.35 4.45
CA ILE A 50 -7.39 -4.39 4.91
C ILE A 50 -6.65 -3.83 3.68
N PHE A 51 -6.48 -2.52 3.65
CA PHE A 51 -5.77 -1.74 2.63
C PHE A 51 -4.65 -0.92 3.26
N MET A 52 -3.66 -0.60 2.43
CA MET A 52 -2.56 0.29 2.77
C MET A 52 -2.33 1.21 1.58
N ASN A 53 -2.31 2.53 1.82
CA ASN A 53 -2.07 3.51 0.76
C ASN A 53 -0.59 3.89 0.76
N LEU A 54 0.06 3.72 -0.39
CA LEU A 54 1.45 4.13 -0.62
C LEU A 54 1.48 5.25 -1.65
N TYR A 55 2.31 6.25 -1.40
CA TYR A 55 2.39 7.45 -2.23
C TYR A 55 3.80 7.60 -2.80
N LYS A 56 3.89 7.90 -4.09
CA LYS A 56 5.12 8.26 -4.78
C LYS A 56 4.84 9.49 -5.64
N ARG A 57 5.73 10.49 -5.60
CA ARG A 57 5.64 11.64 -6.52
C ARG A 57 5.97 11.17 -7.94
N ALA A 58 5.05 11.40 -8.87
CA ALA A 58 5.27 11.16 -10.29
C ALA A 58 5.53 12.50 -10.99
N LEU A 59 6.64 12.57 -11.74
CA LEU A 59 6.96 13.72 -12.58
C LEU A 59 6.61 13.37 -14.02
N PRO A 60 6.11 14.35 -14.82
CA PRO A 60 5.89 14.12 -16.23
C PRO A 60 7.23 13.83 -16.91
N LYS A 61 7.19 13.01 -17.95
CA LYS A 61 8.34 12.86 -18.85
C LYS A 61 8.45 14.13 -19.68
N TRP A 62 9.68 14.55 -19.97
CA TRP A 62 9.92 15.65 -20.88
C TRP A 62 9.82 15.14 -22.32
N THR A 63 8.65 15.30 -22.94
CA THR A 63 8.35 14.84 -24.32
C THR A 63 8.06 16.03 -25.24
N TYR A 64 8.92 17.05 -25.17
CA TYR A 64 8.80 18.20 -26.06
C TYR A 64 9.28 17.84 -27.47
N GLU A 65 8.38 17.89 -28.45
CA GLU A 65 8.70 17.75 -29.86
C GLU A 65 8.36 19.07 -30.59
N LEU A 66 9.34 19.62 -31.30
CA LEU A 66 9.22 20.91 -32.01
C LEU A 66 8.38 20.83 -33.28
N TYR A 67 8.31 19.65 -33.89
CA TYR A 67 7.57 19.38 -35.12
C TYR A 67 6.99 17.97 -35.06
N LEU A 68 5.68 17.85 -34.88
CA LEU A 68 4.98 16.68 -35.39
C LEU A 68 5.17 16.73 -36.90
N LEU A 69 6.11 15.93 -37.42
CA LEU A 69 6.46 15.89 -38.83
C LEU A 69 5.19 15.62 -39.65
N THR A 70 4.64 16.73 -40.16
CA THR A 70 3.74 16.97 -41.31
C THR A 70 2.66 15.93 -41.64
N PRO A 71 1.37 16.33 -41.75
CA PRO A 71 0.35 15.48 -42.37
C PRO A 71 0.71 15.25 -43.86
N GLU A 72 0.52 14.00 -44.28
CA GLU A 72 0.56 13.39 -45.64
C GLU A 72 1.04 14.24 -46.83
#